data_AF-S4N1D5-F1
#
_entry.id   AF-S4N1D5-F1
#
_cell.length_a   1.000
_cell.length_b   1.000
_cell.length_c   1.000
_cell.angle_alpha   90.00
_cell.angle_beta   90.00
_cell.angle_gamma   90.00
#
_symmetry.space_group_name_H-M   'P 1'
#
loop_
_entity.id
_entity.type
_entity.pdbx_description
1 polymer ?
#
loop_
_entity_poly.entity_id
_entity_poly.type
_entity_poly.pdbx_seq_one_letter_code
_entity_poly.pdbx_strand_id
1 'polypeptide(L)'
;MRSVLQPQVKGLGDLEPVALRTGQTADLNEIVDALAAAAYARVELVEKRGEFAVRGGILDVFPPTEEHPLRVEFWGDDVEEIRYFKVADQRSLEVAEHGLWAPPCRELLLTEDVRARARAPGRGAPRAR
;
A
#
# COMPACT_ATOMS: atom_id res chain seq x y z
N MET A 1 8.05 2.67 29.57
CA MET A 1 9.38 2.58 28.93
C MET A 1 9.78 1.11 28.82
N ARG A 2 9.67 0.53 27.62
CA ARG A 2 10.31 -0.72 27.17
C ARG A 2 9.86 -0.99 25.73
N SER A 3 10.35 -0.19 24.78
CA SER A 3 10.41 -0.65 23.39
C SER A 3 11.72 -1.38 23.23
N VAL A 4 11.63 -2.72 23.26
CA VAL A 4 12.73 -3.63 23.03
C VAL A 4 13.04 -3.66 21.54
N LEU A 5 14.29 -3.32 21.20
CA LEU A 5 15.07 -3.72 20.02
C LEU A 5 14.27 -4.40 18.89
N GLN A 6 13.62 -3.60 18.04
CA GLN A 6 13.34 -4.09 16.69
C GLN A 6 14.67 -4.13 15.93
N PRO A 7 15.00 -5.26 15.26
CA PRO A 7 16.10 -5.27 14.32
C PRO A 7 15.79 -4.25 13.23
N GLN A 8 16.56 -3.16 13.19
CA GLN A 8 16.47 -2.19 12.13
C GLN A 8 16.88 -2.89 10.83
N VAL A 9 15.89 -3.27 10.03
CA VAL A 9 16.12 -3.74 8.68
C VAL A 9 16.74 -2.55 7.93
N LYS A 10 18.00 -2.69 7.50
CA LYS A 10 18.67 -1.67 6.65
C LYS A 10 17.75 -1.34 5.47
N GLY A 11 17.49 -0.05 5.24
CA GLY A 11 16.61 0.44 4.17
C GLY A 11 15.19 0.84 4.59
N LEU A 12 14.85 0.84 5.89
CA LEU A 12 13.56 1.34 6.37
C LEU A 12 13.40 2.87 6.22
N GLY A 13 14.52 3.61 6.17
CA GLY A 13 14.54 5.06 6.01
C GLY A 13 14.45 5.55 4.56
N ASP A 14 14.53 4.65 3.58
CA ASP A 14 14.55 4.99 2.14
C ASP A 14 13.20 4.69 1.45
N LEU A 15 12.20 4.24 2.21
CA LEU A 15 10.88 3.93 1.67
C LEU A 15 10.03 5.20 1.68
N GLU A 16 9.88 5.79 0.50
CA GLU A 16 9.08 6.98 0.29
C GLU A 16 7.59 6.62 0.06
N PRO A 17 6.65 7.45 0.56
CA PRO A 17 5.25 7.30 0.23
C PRO A 17 4.99 7.59 -1.25
N VAL A 18 4.02 6.90 -1.83
CA VAL A 18 3.49 7.25 -3.15
C VAL A 18 2.39 8.28 -2.96
N ALA A 19 2.53 9.45 -3.58
CA ALA A 19 1.56 10.52 -3.48
C ALA A 19 1.16 11.05 -4.86
N LEU A 20 -0.13 11.26 -5.06
CA LEU A 20 -0.69 11.82 -6.30
C LEU A 20 -1.74 12.87 -5.96
N ARG A 21 -1.80 13.92 -6.77
CA ARG A 21 -2.86 14.94 -6.69
C ARG A 21 -3.55 15.11 -8.03
N THR A 22 -4.82 15.47 -8.00
CA THR A 22 -5.55 15.92 -9.19
C THR A 22 -4.81 17.06 -9.89
N GLY A 23 -4.70 16.97 -11.22
CA GLY A 23 -4.00 17.92 -12.07
C GLY A 23 -2.47 17.70 -12.14
N GLN A 24 -1.94 16.67 -11.49
CA GLN A 24 -0.54 16.27 -11.61
C GLN A 24 -0.33 15.39 -12.85
N THR A 25 0.78 15.59 -13.55
CA THR A 25 1.28 14.62 -14.54
C THR A 25 2.15 13.57 -13.85
N ALA A 26 1.84 12.29 -14.05
CA ALA A 26 2.56 11.14 -13.51
C ALA A 26 2.45 9.92 -14.43
N ASP A 27 3.58 9.25 -14.70
CA ASP A 27 3.58 7.99 -15.44
C ASP A 27 3.02 6.86 -14.57
N LEU A 28 1.91 6.28 -15.00
CA LEU A 28 1.24 5.20 -14.29
C LEU A 28 2.16 3.99 -14.03
N ASN A 29 3.09 3.67 -14.93
CA ASN A 29 4.02 2.56 -14.74
C ASN A 29 5.02 2.86 -13.61
N GLU A 30 5.53 4.10 -13.54
CA GLU A 30 6.42 4.51 -12.45
C GLU A 30 5.69 4.46 -11.10
N ILE A 31 4.42 4.87 -11.06
CA ILE A 31 3.58 4.78 -9.86
C ILE A 31 3.36 3.33 -9.43
N VAL A 32 3.12 2.42 -10.38
CA VAL A 32 2.97 0.98 -10.11
C VAL A 32 4.25 0.40 -9.50
N ASP A 33 5.40 0.73 -10.08
CA ASP A 33 6.69 0.28 -9.56
C ASP A 33 6.96 0.86 -8.17
N ALA A 34 6.60 2.12 -7.93
CA ALA A 34 6.71 2.76 -6.62
C ALA A 34 5.79 2.12 -5.57
N LEU A 35 4.55 1.78 -5.92
CA LEU A 35 3.62 1.07 -5.01
C LEU A 35 4.13 -0.33 -4.67
N ALA A 36 4.67 -1.06 -5.64
CA ALA A 36 5.30 -2.36 -5.41
C ALA A 36 6.53 -2.23 -4.50
N ALA A 37 7.38 -1.22 -4.71
CA ALA A 37 8.52 -0.92 -3.85
C ALA A 37 8.10 -0.51 -2.43
N ALA A 38 6.96 0.17 -2.30
CA ALA A 38 6.28 0.50 -1.05
C ALA A 38 5.55 -0.70 -0.42
N ALA A 39 5.77 -1.92 -0.93
CA ALA A 39 5.26 -3.17 -0.39
C ALA A 39 3.73 -3.35 -0.51
N TYR A 40 3.09 -2.70 -1.48
CA TYR A 40 1.70 -2.99 -1.84
C TYR A 40 1.61 -4.24 -2.73
N ALA A 41 0.55 -5.03 -2.55
CA ALA A 41 0.26 -6.21 -3.36
C ALA A 41 -0.57 -5.82 -4.60
N ARG A 42 -0.07 -6.18 -5.78
CA ARG A 42 -0.84 -6.04 -7.02
C ARG A 42 -1.90 -7.13 -7.11
N VAL A 43 -3.16 -6.74 -7.29
CA VAL A 43 -4.32 -7.62 -7.39
C VAL A 43 -5.20 -7.23 -8.59
N GLU A 44 -6.16 -8.09 -8.93
CA GLU A 44 -7.16 -7.77 -9.95
C GLU A 44 -8.27 -6.86 -9.42
N LEU A 45 -8.61 -7.02 -8.13
CA LEU A 45 -9.64 -6.27 -7.43
C LEU A 45 -9.16 -5.93 -6.03
N VAL A 46 -9.25 -4.66 -5.65
CA VAL A 46 -8.85 -4.18 -4.33
C VAL A 46 -9.92 -4.51 -3.30
N GLU A 47 -9.53 -5.27 -2.28
CA GLU A 47 -10.39 -5.68 -1.17
C GLU A 47 -9.82 -5.32 0.21
N LYS A 48 -8.49 -5.25 0.34
CA LYS A 48 -7.79 -5.07 1.61
C LYS A 48 -6.76 -3.94 1.54
N ARG A 49 -6.43 -3.40 2.71
CA ARG A 49 -5.35 -2.43 2.89
C ARG A 49 -4.03 -3.03 2.41
N GLY A 50 -3.21 -2.21 1.77
CA GLY A 50 -1.96 -2.61 1.14
C GLY A 50 -2.13 -3.29 -0.20
N GLU A 51 -3.33 -3.30 -0.79
CA GLU A 51 -3.54 -3.77 -2.15
C GLU A 51 -3.64 -2.61 -3.14
N PHE A 52 -3.29 -2.88 -4.40
CA PHE A 52 -3.58 -1.99 -5.52
C PHE A 52 -3.95 -2.78 -6.78
N ALA A 53 -4.74 -2.17 -7.66
CA ALA A 53 -5.13 -2.73 -8.95
C ALA A 53 -5.01 -1.68 -10.06
N VAL A 54 -4.72 -2.13 -11.29
CA VAL A 54 -4.61 -1.26 -12.47
C VAL A 54 -5.49 -1.78 -13.58
N ARG A 55 -6.34 -0.91 -14.13
CA ARG A 55 -7.30 -1.23 -15.19
C ARG A 55 -7.37 -0.09 -16.21
N GLY A 56 -6.58 -0.20 -17.29
CA GLY A 56 -6.44 0.89 -18.25
C GLY A 56 -5.86 2.13 -17.56
N GLY A 57 -6.52 3.28 -17.69
CA GLY A 57 -6.15 4.53 -17.00
C GLY A 57 -6.66 4.63 -15.56
N ILE A 58 -7.03 3.53 -14.90
CA ILE A 58 -7.51 3.56 -13.53
C ILE A 58 -6.52 2.83 -12.62
N LEU A 59 -6.15 3.49 -11.53
CA LEU A 59 -5.39 2.92 -10.42
C LEU A 59 -6.26 2.94 -9.16
N ASP A 60 -6.56 1.76 -8.63
CA ASP A 60 -7.17 1.63 -7.31
C ASP A 60 -6.09 1.29 -6.29
N VAL A 61 -6.07 1.98 -5.15
CA VAL A 61 -5.11 1.75 -4.06
C VAL A 61 -5.86 1.76 -2.75
N PHE A 62 -5.53 0.86 -1.83
CA PHE A 62 -6.04 0.90 -0.47
C PHE A 62 -4.93 1.18 0.54
N PRO A 63 -4.63 2.46 0.84
CA PRO A 63 -3.62 2.79 1.84
C PRO A 63 -3.95 2.24 3.23
N PRO A 64 -2.93 1.85 4.03
CA PRO A 64 -3.14 1.40 5.41
C PRO A 64 -3.78 2.46 6.31
N THR A 65 -3.64 3.73 5.96
CA THR A 65 -4.07 4.88 6.76
C THR A 65 -5.44 5.44 6.39
N GLU A 66 -6.08 4.93 5.34
CA GLU A 66 -7.33 5.49 4.78
C GLU A 66 -8.54 4.62 5.12
N GLU A 67 -9.72 5.17 5.42
CA GLU A 67 -10.89 4.33 5.77
C GLU A 67 -11.38 3.52 4.56
N HIS A 68 -11.35 4.13 3.38
CA HIS A 68 -11.80 3.57 2.12
C HIS A 68 -10.65 3.58 1.09
N PRO A 69 -10.62 2.62 0.15
CA PRO A 69 -9.69 2.69 -0.97
C PRO A 69 -9.99 3.91 -1.85
N LEU A 70 -8.95 4.35 -2.55
CA LEU A 70 -9.01 5.46 -3.50
C LEU A 70 -8.89 4.92 -4.91
N ARG A 71 -9.67 5.50 -5.81
CA ARG A 71 -9.59 5.35 -7.26
C ARG A 71 -8.98 6.62 -7.83
N VAL A 72 -7.87 6.46 -8.53
CA VAL A 72 -7.19 7.50 -9.29
C VAL A 72 -7.50 7.26 -10.77
N GLU A 73 -8.13 8.24 -11.40
CA GLU A 73 -8.45 8.23 -12.83
C GLU A 73 -7.42 9.06 -13.58
N PHE A 74 -6.83 8.46 -14.63
CA PHE A 74 -5.83 9.07 -15.49
C PHE A 74 -6.40 9.32 -16.88
N TRP A 75 -5.98 10.43 -17.50
CA TRP A 75 -6.13 10.69 -18.92
C TRP A 75 -4.74 10.86 -19.56
N GLY A 76 -4.26 9.80 -20.21
CA GLY A 76 -2.84 9.72 -20.57
C GLY A 76 -1.98 9.69 -19.30
N ASP A 77 -1.11 10.67 -19.15
CA ASP A 77 -0.22 10.80 -17.98
C ASP A 77 -0.78 11.79 -16.94
N ASP A 78 -1.95 12.38 -17.16
CA ASP A 78 -2.53 13.36 -16.25
C ASP A 78 -3.52 12.71 -15.28
N VAL A 79 -3.39 13.03 -13.99
CA VAL A 79 -4.34 12.62 -12.95
C VAL A 79 -5.57 13.52 -13.02
N GLU A 80 -6.66 13.01 -13.58
CA GLU A 80 -7.92 13.73 -13.76
C GLU A 80 -8.71 13.83 -12.46
N GLU A 81 -8.83 12.73 -11.71
CA GLU A 81 -9.64 12.72 -10.50
C GLU A 81 -9.23 11.63 -9.51
N ILE A 82 -9.41 11.92 -8.22
CA ILE A 82 -9.17 10.97 -7.14
C ILE A 82 -10.43 10.90 -6.27
N ARG A 83 -11.01 9.72 -6.13
CA ARG A 83 -12.25 9.49 -5.36
C ARG A 83 -12.12 8.30 -4.42
N TYR A 84 -12.80 8.35 -3.30
CA TYR A 84 -13.01 7.16 -2.47
C TYR A 84 -13.97 6.18 -3.15
N PHE A 85 -13.89 4.90 -2.82
CA PHE A 85 -14.91 3.92 -3.22
C PHE A 85 -15.12 2.84 -2.15
N LYS A 86 -16.29 2.20 -2.18
CA LYS A 86 -16.61 1.07 -1.28
C LYS A 86 -16.07 -0.24 -1.85
N VAL A 87 -15.35 -1.01 -1.04
CA VAL A 87 -14.90 -2.36 -1.42
C VAL A 87 -16.07 -3.28 -1.79
N ALA A 88 -17.15 -3.24 -1.01
CA ALA A 88 -18.26 -4.19 -1.09
C ALA A 88 -18.98 -4.21 -2.45
N ASP A 89 -19.06 -3.06 -3.13
CA ASP A 89 -19.78 -2.91 -4.39
C ASP A 89 -19.01 -2.11 -5.45
N GLN A 90 -17.77 -1.71 -5.15
CA GLN A 90 -16.85 -0.97 -6.03
C GLN A 90 -17.42 0.37 -6.52
N ARG A 91 -18.37 0.95 -5.78
CA ARG A 91 -19.00 2.23 -6.11
C ARG A 91 -18.21 3.39 -5.52
N SER A 92 -18.00 4.41 -6.36
CA SER A 92 -17.38 5.66 -5.95
C SER A 92 -18.21 6.37 -4.88
N LEU A 93 -17.51 7.10 -4.03
CA LEU A 93 -18.00 7.96 -2.97
C LEU A 93 -17.63 9.41 -3.31
N GLU A 94 -17.29 10.20 -2.29
CA GLU A 94 -16.79 11.56 -2.44
C GLU A 94 -15.37 11.65 -3.05
N VAL A 95 -15.06 12.84 -3.55
CA VAL A 95 -13.73 13.23 -4.03
C VAL A 95 -12.76 13.30 -2.85
N ALA A 96 -11.56 12.77 -3.03
CA ALA A 96 -10.49 12.88 -2.05
C ALA A 96 -9.70 14.18 -2.28
N GLU A 97 -10.10 15.26 -1.61
CA GLU A 97 -9.51 16.60 -1.82
C GLU A 97 -7.99 16.67 -1.54
N HIS A 98 -7.46 15.85 -0.63
CA HIS A 98 -6.02 15.79 -0.36
C HIS A 98 -5.22 14.95 -1.36
N GLY A 99 -5.90 14.22 -2.24
CA GLY A 99 -5.32 13.28 -3.19
C GLY A 99 -4.92 11.94 -2.56
N LEU A 100 -4.13 11.17 -3.28
CA LEU A 100 -3.59 9.90 -2.79
C LEU A 100 -2.37 10.17 -1.91
N TRP A 101 -2.35 9.57 -0.72
CA TRP A 101 -1.14 9.40 0.08
C TRP A 101 -1.05 7.94 0.53
N ALA A 102 -0.11 7.20 -0.05
CA ALA A 102 0.07 5.76 0.12
C ALA A 102 1.43 5.49 0.80
N PRO A 103 1.48 5.43 2.14
CA PRO A 103 2.71 5.15 2.85
C PRO A 103 3.12 3.67 2.72
N PRO A 104 4.42 3.35 2.86
CA PRO A 104 4.90 1.98 2.73
C PRO A 104 4.20 0.98 3.67
N CYS A 105 3.72 -0.13 3.12
CA CYS A 105 3.02 -1.18 3.84
C CYS A 105 3.95 -2.12 4.63
N ARG A 106 5.21 -1.76 4.85
CA ARG A 106 6.16 -2.66 5.54
C ARG A 106 5.78 -2.88 7.01
N GLU A 107 5.07 -1.95 7.65
CA GLU A 107 4.45 -2.18 8.97
C GLU A 107 3.29 -3.18 8.89
N LEU A 108 2.49 -3.13 7.81
CA LEU A 108 1.46 -4.13 7.50
C LEU A 108 2.08 -5.51 7.26
N LEU A 109 3.17 -5.62 6.49
CA LEU A 109 3.94 -6.86 6.31
C LEU A 109 4.62 -7.34 7.59
N LEU A 110 5.04 -6.42 8.48
CA LEU A 110 5.46 -6.79 9.83
C LEU A 110 4.27 -7.34 10.64
N THR A 111 3.04 -6.91 10.41
CA THR A 111 1.84 -7.44 11.10
C THR A 111 1.19 -8.67 10.42
N GLU A 112 1.31 -8.82 9.10
CA GLU A 112 0.82 -9.97 8.35
C GLU A 112 1.88 -11.08 8.22
N ASP A 113 3.17 -10.75 8.39
CA ASP A 113 4.29 -11.65 8.17
C ASP A 113 5.48 -11.58 9.16
N VAL A 114 5.29 -10.97 10.33
CA VAL A 114 5.57 -11.74 11.57
C VAL A 114 4.64 -12.97 11.62
N ARG A 115 3.48 -12.90 10.97
CA ARG A 115 2.43 -13.93 10.95
C ARG A 115 2.68 -15.13 10.01
N ALA A 116 3.49 -15.11 8.93
CA ALA A 116 4.01 -16.37 8.33
C ALA A 116 5.34 -16.86 8.91
N ARG A 117 6.23 -16.00 9.42
CA ARG A 117 7.47 -16.45 10.11
C ARG A 117 7.25 -17.02 11.51
N ALA A 118 6.12 -16.74 12.16
CA ALA A 118 5.59 -17.50 13.31
C ALA A 118 4.93 -18.84 12.93
N ARG A 119 4.74 -19.11 11.63
CA ARG A 119 3.98 -20.25 11.10
C ARG A 119 4.85 -21.36 10.49
N ALA A 120 6.16 -21.17 10.40
CA ALA A 120 7.11 -22.27 10.27
C ALA A 120 7.60 -22.68 11.66
N PRO A 121 7.45 -23.95 12.12
CA PRO A 121 8.10 -24.37 13.35
C PRO A 121 9.61 -24.27 13.16
N GLY A 122 10.21 -23.25 13.77
CA GLY A 122 11.65 -23.20 13.97
C GLY A 122 12.06 -24.44 14.73
N ARG A 123 12.55 -25.46 14.01
CA ARG A 123 13.23 -26.60 14.59
C ARG A 123 14.45 -26.10 15.35
N GLY A 124 14.44 -26.33 16.66
CA GLY A 124 15.63 -26.38 17.50
C GLY A 124 16.08 -25.05 18.12
N ALA A 125 15.55 -24.73 19.29
CA ALA A 125 16.31 -23.98 20.28
C ALA A 125 17.04 -25.00 21.19
N PRO A 126 18.38 -25.00 21.27
CA PRO A 126 19.08 -25.84 22.23
C PRO A 126 18.80 -25.33 23.64
N ARG A 127 18.39 -26.24 24.54
CA ARG A 127 18.30 -25.95 25.97
C ARG A 127 19.70 -25.60 26.47
N ALA A 128 19.90 -24.35 26.88
CA ALA A 128 21.05 -23.99 27.71
C ALA A 128 20.88 -24.66 29.08
N ARG A 129 21.96 -25.29 29.52
CA ARG A 129 22.06 -26.13 30.71
C ARG A 129 22.36 -25.29 31.94
#